data_AF-A0A9D4YUU7-F1
#
_entry.id   AF-A0A9D4YUU7-F1
#
_cell.length_a   1.000
_cell.length_b   1.000
_cell.length_c   1.000
_cell.angle_alpha   90.00
_cell.angle_beta   90.00
_cell.angle_gamma   90.00
#
_symmetry.space_group_name_H-M   'P 1'
#
loop_
_entity.id
_entity.type
_entity.pdbx_description
1 polymer ?
#
loop_
_entity_poly.entity_id
_entity_poly.type
_entity_poly.pdbx_seq_one_letter_code
_entity_poly.pdbx_strand_id
1 'polypeptide(L)'
;MAAMHVVASTAFQLRVCTGKVCKKQGSPQVAQFGKDLGLPTVEVQTCGCLGGCGTGPNVAVIPLDGTQPLLLRHVGTPQRMAELLREVCSQQVDDTLLKATELRLAGNAAARRGDLQGADELYSRGIELAAPTGRHMLLSNRSGVRLEMGDAASALDDANAAAECCPPEFTTAAIRQVEALLRLAHHRAAMDCLLAAQERHPSWGQSDEYLRCVADVQKAMAGAGR
;
A
#
# COMPACT_ATOMS: atom_id res chain seq x y z
N MET A 1 -21.33 29.46 -3.57
CA MET A 1 -20.18 28.92 -4.32
C MET A 1 -18.99 29.80 -4.02
N ALA A 2 -18.10 29.39 -3.11
CA ALA A 2 -16.86 30.13 -2.86
C ALA A 2 -15.89 29.75 -3.99
N ALA A 3 -15.48 30.75 -4.79
CA ALA A 3 -14.48 30.55 -5.83
C ALA A 3 -13.22 29.99 -5.19
N MET A 4 -12.86 28.75 -5.55
CA MET A 4 -11.53 28.20 -5.27
C MET A 4 -10.55 29.12 -5.99
N HIS A 5 -9.83 29.95 -5.21
CA HIS A 5 -8.68 30.68 -5.72
C HIS A 5 -7.74 29.65 -6.33
N VAL A 6 -7.57 29.71 -7.65
CA VAL A 6 -6.55 28.92 -8.35
C VAL A 6 -5.22 29.29 -7.71
N VAL A 7 -4.61 28.32 -7.02
CA VAL A 7 -3.36 28.54 -6.32
C VAL A 7 -2.28 28.69 -7.40
N ALA A 8 -1.61 29.85 -7.43
CA ALA A 8 -0.56 30.13 -8.42
C ALA A 8 0.72 29.30 -8.19
N SER A 9 0.82 28.63 -7.05
CA SER A 9 1.95 27.80 -6.69
C SER A 9 2.12 26.62 -7.65
N THR A 10 3.38 26.33 -7.97
CA THR A 10 3.76 25.19 -8.80
C THR A 10 4.20 23.98 -7.97
N ALA A 11 4.28 24.10 -6.64
CA ALA A 11 4.70 23.03 -5.75
C ALA A 11 3.94 23.05 -4.41
N PHE A 12 3.61 21.86 -3.88
CA PHE A 12 2.72 21.70 -2.75
C PHE A 12 3.23 20.64 -1.77
N GLN A 13 2.97 20.85 -0.49
CA GLN A 13 3.04 19.81 0.54
C GLN A 13 1.63 19.46 1.03
N LEU A 14 1.27 18.20 0.95
CA LEU A 14 0.00 17.65 1.43
C LEU A 14 0.24 16.98 2.77
N ARG A 15 -0.47 17.41 3.80
CA ARG A 15 -0.45 16.78 5.13
C ARG A 15 -1.77 16.07 5.38
N VAL A 16 -1.74 14.74 5.28
CA VAL A 16 -2.90 13.88 5.51
C VAL A 16 -3.04 13.57 6.99
N CYS A 17 -4.18 13.96 7.56
CA CYS A 17 -4.48 13.72 8.98
C CYS A 17 -4.56 12.22 9.29
N THR A 18 -3.77 11.77 10.24
CA THR A 18 -3.80 10.38 10.75
C THR A 18 -4.22 10.32 12.22
N GLY A 19 -5.02 11.29 12.67
CA GLY A 19 -5.70 11.22 13.97
C GLY A 19 -6.66 10.01 14.06
N LYS A 20 -7.07 9.64 15.28
CA LYS A 20 -7.86 8.43 15.58
C LYS A 20 -9.07 8.22 14.67
N VAL A 21 -9.86 9.27 14.43
CA VAL A 21 -11.07 9.20 13.57
C VAL A 21 -10.69 9.04 12.10
N CYS A 22 -9.75 9.84 11.59
CA CYS A 22 -9.31 9.77 10.19
C CYS A 22 -8.66 8.42 9.86
N LYS A 23 -7.88 7.84 10.79
CA LYS A 23 -7.32 6.49 10.66
C LYS A 23 -8.39 5.43 10.44
N LYS A 24 -9.48 5.48 11.22
CA LYS A 24 -10.63 4.56 11.06
C LYS A 24 -11.36 4.75 9.73
N GLN A 25 -11.29 5.94 9.15
CA GLN A 25 -11.91 6.29 7.87
C GLN A 25 -10.97 6.09 6.66
N GLY A 26 -9.81 5.45 6.84
CA GLY A 26 -8.93 5.06 5.73
C GLY A 26 -7.85 6.08 5.37
N SER A 27 -7.55 7.06 6.23
CA SER A 27 -6.53 8.07 5.92
C SER A 27 -5.12 7.54 5.63
N PRO A 28 -4.62 6.44 6.24
CA PRO A 28 -3.31 5.87 5.89
C PRO A 28 -3.27 5.40 4.45
N GLN A 29 -4.34 4.79 3.96
CA GLN A 29 -4.44 4.29 2.58
C GLN A 29 -4.45 5.44 1.57
N VAL A 30 -5.17 6.52 1.89
CA VAL A 30 -5.20 7.74 1.05
C VAL A 30 -3.83 8.42 1.03
N ALA A 31 -3.16 8.52 2.18
CA ALA A 31 -1.81 9.08 2.25
C ALA A 31 -0.82 8.26 1.43
N GLN A 32 -0.89 6.93 1.52
CA GLN A 32 -0.03 6.05 0.73
C GLN A 32 -0.32 6.19 -0.76
N PHE A 33 -1.59 6.21 -1.17
CA PHE A 33 -1.96 6.46 -2.57
C PHE A 33 -1.32 7.75 -3.09
N GLY A 34 -1.41 8.86 -2.36
CA GLY A 34 -0.79 10.12 -2.76
C GLY A 34 0.74 10.03 -2.90
N LYS A 35 1.42 9.25 -2.04
CA LYS A 35 2.87 8.99 -2.15
C LYS A 35 3.22 8.13 -3.36
N ASP A 36 2.43 7.09 -3.62
CA ASP A 36 2.64 6.12 -4.70
C ASP A 36 2.52 6.77 -6.10
N LEU A 37 1.87 7.93 -6.20
CA LEU A 37 1.82 8.72 -7.44
C LEU A 37 3.17 9.32 -7.83
N GLY A 38 4.11 9.50 -6.89
CA GLY A 38 5.46 9.98 -7.17
C GLY A 38 5.52 11.34 -7.87
N LEU A 39 4.55 12.23 -7.60
CA LEU A 39 4.42 13.52 -8.28
C LEU A 39 5.57 14.46 -7.88
N PRO A 40 6.40 14.96 -8.82
CA PRO A 40 7.63 15.68 -8.50
C PRO A 40 7.39 17.03 -7.80
N THR A 41 6.21 17.63 -7.99
CA THR A 41 5.82 18.92 -7.41
C THR A 41 4.92 18.78 -6.19
N VAL A 42 4.59 17.55 -5.76
CA VAL A 42 3.68 17.31 -4.66
C VAL A 42 4.29 16.34 -3.66
N GLU A 43 4.63 16.85 -2.48
CA GLU A 43 5.10 16.02 -1.38
C GLU A 43 3.93 15.61 -0.48
N VAL A 44 3.71 14.30 -0.31
CA VAL A 44 2.64 13.78 0.56
C VAL A 44 3.22 13.26 1.87
N GLN A 45 2.82 13.87 2.98
CA GLN A 45 3.20 13.49 4.34
C GLN A 45 1.98 13.16 5.20
N THR A 46 2.17 12.33 6.21
CA THR A 46 1.17 12.13 7.27
C THR A 46 1.41 13.11 8.41
N CYS A 47 0.35 13.52 9.08
CA CYS A 47 0.44 14.41 10.24
C CYS A 47 -0.50 13.99 11.38
N GLY A 48 -0.39 14.70 12.50
CA GLY A 48 -1.29 14.59 13.64
C GLY A 48 -2.72 15.03 13.33
N CYS A 49 -3.52 15.24 14.37
CA CYS A 49 -4.90 15.71 14.20
C CYS A 49 -4.92 17.15 13.66
N LEU A 50 -5.59 17.38 12.53
CA LEU A 50 -5.81 18.72 11.97
C LEU A 50 -7.06 19.43 12.52
N GLY A 51 -7.67 18.91 13.59
CA GLY A 51 -8.96 19.39 14.09
C GLY A 51 -10.13 19.03 13.16
N GLY A 52 -11.34 19.51 13.49
CA GLY A 52 -12.54 19.24 12.68
C GLY A 52 -12.97 17.76 12.70
N CYS A 53 -12.97 17.14 13.88
CA CYS A 53 -13.38 15.75 14.08
C CYS A 53 -14.86 15.54 13.64
N GLY A 54 -15.12 14.42 12.96
CA GLY A 54 -16.44 14.08 12.41
C GLY A 54 -16.53 14.09 10.88
N THR A 55 -15.58 14.76 10.19
CA THR A 55 -15.58 14.94 8.72
C THR A 55 -14.32 14.43 8.02
N GLY A 56 -13.55 13.55 8.67
CA GLY A 56 -12.27 13.07 8.15
C GLY A 56 -12.40 12.12 6.96
N PRO A 57 -11.27 11.74 6.35
CA PRO A 57 -9.93 12.30 6.51
C PRO A 57 -9.79 13.75 6.08
N ASN A 58 -9.08 14.54 6.88
CA ASN A 58 -8.76 15.94 6.56
C ASN A 58 -7.35 16.02 5.97
N VAL A 59 -7.15 16.91 4.99
CA VAL A 59 -5.87 17.13 4.32
C VAL A 59 -5.58 18.62 4.31
N ALA A 60 -4.42 19.02 4.86
CA ALA A 60 -3.91 20.37 4.66
C ALA A 60 -3.06 20.40 3.39
N VAL A 61 -3.40 21.27 2.46
CA VAL A 61 -2.62 21.55 1.26
C VAL A 61 -1.84 22.84 1.52
N ILE A 62 -0.52 22.75 1.53
CA ILE A 62 0.41 23.82 1.86
C ILE A 62 1.16 24.19 0.59
N PRO A 63 0.83 25.31 -0.06
CA PRO A 63 1.59 25.81 -1.20
C PRO A 63 3.00 26.26 -0.77
N LEU A 64 4.02 25.98 -1.57
CA LEU A 64 5.42 26.31 -1.22
C LEU A 64 5.83 27.74 -1.61
N ASP A 65 4.94 28.50 -2.24
CA ASP A 65 5.14 29.93 -2.57
C ASP A 65 4.75 30.88 -1.44
N GLY A 66 4.38 30.35 -0.27
CA GLY A 66 3.96 31.12 0.90
C GLY A 66 2.49 31.55 0.88
N THR A 67 1.71 31.12 -0.11
CA THR A 67 0.25 31.35 -0.10
C THR A 67 -0.44 30.57 1.04
N GLN A 68 -1.63 31.03 1.42
CA GLN A 68 -2.33 30.51 2.60
C GLN A 68 -2.65 29.01 2.45
N PRO A 69 -2.36 28.17 3.46
CA PRO A 69 -2.73 26.77 3.46
C PRO A 69 -4.24 26.56 3.37
N LEU A 70 -4.64 25.56 2.58
CA LEU A 70 -6.03 25.12 2.45
C LEU A 70 -6.27 23.88 3.31
N LEU A 71 -7.37 23.87 4.05
CA LEU A 71 -7.80 22.68 4.81
C LEU A 71 -9.00 22.04 4.15
N LEU A 72 -8.78 20.90 3.51
CA LEU A 72 -9.82 20.09 2.87
C LEU A 72 -10.29 18.98 3.80
N ARG A 73 -11.60 18.69 3.75
CA ARG A 73 -12.28 17.68 4.56
C ARG A 73 -12.83 16.58 3.64
N HIS A 74 -13.13 15.41 4.19
CA HIS A 74 -13.69 14.26 3.46
C HIS A 74 -12.81 13.72 2.31
N VAL A 75 -11.48 13.82 2.43
CA VAL A 75 -10.54 13.24 1.46
C VAL A 75 -10.25 11.77 1.82
N GLY A 76 -11.32 10.97 1.92
CA GLY A 76 -11.28 9.59 2.44
C GLY A 76 -11.06 8.50 1.41
N THR A 77 -10.96 8.86 0.15
CA THR A 77 -10.90 7.93 -0.97
C THR A 77 -9.84 8.38 -1.97
N PRO A 78 -9.24 7.46 -2.74
CA PRO A 78 -8.36 7.81 -3.86
C PRO A 78 -8.99 8.82 -4.83
N GLN A 79 -10.28 8.66 -5.15
CA GLN A 79 -11.03 9.58 -6.01
C GLN A 79 -10.99 11.02 -5.49
N ARG A 80 -11.36 11.24 -4.21
CA ARG A 80 -11.27 12.55 -3.56
C ARG A 80 -9.85 13.12 -3.51
N MET A 81 -8.83 12.27 -3.37
CA MET A 81 -7.43 12.73 -3.44
C MET A 81 -7.06 13.14 -4.87
N ALA A 82 -7.49 12.39 -5.89
CA ALA A 82 -7.27 12.74 -7.29
C ALA A 82 -8.01 14.03 -7.69
N GLU A 83 -9.22 14.26 -7.18
CA GLU A 83 -9.94 15.53 -7.32
C GLU A 83 -9.15 16.70 -6.71
N LEU A 84 -8.68 16.55 -5.47
CA LEU A 84 -7.82 17.54 -4.81
C LEU A 84 -6.57 17.86 -5.63
N LEU A 85 -5.85 16.84 -6.09
CA LEU A 85 -4.62 17.00 -6.87
C LEU A 85 -4.88 17.73 -8.19
N ARG A 86 -6.00 17.43 -8.85
CA ARG A 86 -6.41 18.04 -10.12
C ARG A 86 -6.82 19.50 -9.94
N GLU A 87 -7.69 19.77 -8.97
CA GLU A 87 -8.31 21.09 -8.81
C GLU A 87 -7.41 22.08 -8.07
N VAL A 88 -6.61 21.62 -7.13
CA VAL A 88 -5.77 22.49 -6.28
C VAL A 88 -4.31 22.48 -6.72
N CYS A 89 -3.76 21.31 -7.04
CA CYS A 89 -2.35 21.17 -7.39
C CYS A 89 -2.09 21.19 -8.90
N SER A 90 -3.14 21.27 -9.72
CA SER A 90 -3.07 21.17 -11.19
C SER A 90 -2.32 19.92 -11.66
N GLN A 91 -2.39 18.82 -10.90
CA GLN A 91 -1.75 17.55 -11.23
C GLN A 91 -2.77 16.56 -11.80
N GLN A 92 -2.41 15.89 -12.89
CA GLN A 92 -3.22 14.81 -13.43
C GLN A 92 -2.84 13.49 -12.78
N VAL A 93 -3.85 12.67 -12.50
CA VAL A 93 -3.69 11.32 -12.00
C VAL A 93 -4.16 10.37 -13.08
N ASP A 94 -3.34 9.37 -13.40
CA ASP A 94 -3.70 8.35 -14.37
C ASP A 94 -4.95 7.57 -13.92
N ASP A 95 -5.96 7.50 -14.79
CA ASP A 95 -7.26 6.90 -14.47
C ASP A 95 -7.12 5.39 -14.20
N THR A 96 -6.18 4.72 -14.86
CA THR A 96 -5.91 3.28 -14.68
C THR A 96 -5.31 3.02 -13.31
N LEU A 97 -4.33 3.83 -12.88
CA LEU A 97 -3.73 3.80 -11.56
C LEU A 97 -4.75 4.10 -10.45
N LEU A 98 -5.59 5.12 -10.67
CA LEU A 98 -6.68 5.44 -9.77
C LEU A 98 -7.62 4.23 -9.62
N LYS A 99 -8.02 3.62 -10.74
CA LYS A 99 -8.94 2.47 -10.71
C LYS A 99 -8.33 1.22 -10.07
N ALA A 100 -7.06 0.93 -10.37
CA ALA A 100 -6.32 -0.17 -9.74
C ALA A 100 -6.20 0.02 -8.23
N THR A 101 -6.01 1.26 -7.77
CA THR A 101 -6.00 1.59 -6.35
C THR A 101 -7.37 1.39 -5.70
N GLU A 102 -8.46 1.82 -6.34
CA GLU A 102 -9.81 1.59 -5.82
C GLU A 102 -10.09 0.09 -5.64
N LEU A 103 -9.75 -0.72 -6.64
CA LEU A 103 -9.91 -2.17 -6.59
C LEU A 103 -9.08 -2.79 -5.47
N ARG A 104 -7.83 -2.35 -5.29
CA ARG A 104 -6.98 -2.78 -4.17
C ARG A 104 -7.63 -2.45 -2.81
N LEU A 105 -8.16 -1.24 -2.63
CA LEU A 105 -8.78 -0.84 -1.36
C LEU A 105 -10.09 -1.58 -1.11
N ALA A 106 -10.88 -1.82 -2.16
CA ALA A 106 -12.08 -2.64 -2.09
C ALA A 106 -11.74 -4.08 -1.70
N GLY A 107 -10.72 -4.68 -2.33
CA GLY A 107 -10.22 -6.01 -2.02
C GLY A 107 -9.73 -6.11 -0.57
N ASN A 108 -8.98 -5.11 -0.10
CA ASN A 108 -8.55 -5.05 1.30
C ASN A 108 -9.74 -4.99 2.26
N ALA A 109 -10.82 -4.29 1.88
CA ALA A 109 -12.04 -4.20 2.68
C ALA A 109 -12.83 -5.52 2.67
N ALA A 110 -12.88 -6.22 1.54
CA ALA A 110 -13.47 -7.56 1.42
C ALA A 110 -12.71 -8.58 2.30
N ALA A 111 -11.38 -8.61 2.18
CA ALA A 111 -10.51 -9.48 2.99
C ALA A 111 -10.71 -9.25 4.50
N ARG A 112 -10.77 -7.99 4.94
CA ARG A 112 -11.04 -7.65 6.37
C ARG A 112 -12.42 -8.12 6.87
N ARG A 113 -13.38 -8.33 5.98
CA ARG A 113 -14.71 -8.87 6.31
C ARG A 113 -14.77 -10.39 6.19
N GLY A 114 -13.67 -11.06 5.83
CA GLY A 114 -13.61 -12.50 5.59
C GLY A 114 -14.13 -12.93 4.21
N ASP A 115 -14.46 -11.98 3.33
CA ASP A 115 -14.81 -12.27 1.94
C ASP A 115 -13.53 -12.44 1.11
N LEU A 116 -12.89 -13.61 1.28
CA LEU A 116 -11.62 -13.93 0.66
C LEU A 116 -11.76 -14.07 -0.87
N GLN A 117 -12.82 -14.73 -1.34
CA GLN A 117 -13.08 -14.91 -2.77
C GLN A 117 -13.31 -13.56 -3.46
N GLY A 118 -14.16 -12.71 -2.90
CA GLY A 118 -14.39 -11.37 -3.43
C GLY A 118 -13.12 -10.51 -3.41
N ALA A 119 -12.26 -10.67 -2.39
CA ALA A 119 -10.97 -10.00 -2.36
C ALA A 119 -10.03 -10.46 -3.49
N ASP A 120 -9.91 -11.77 -3.71
CA ASP A 120 -9.10 -12.34 -4.80
C ASP A 120 -9.54 -11.82 -6.18
N GLU A 121 -10.85 -11.79 -6.44
CA GLU A 121 -11.42 -11.26 -7.68
C GLU A 121 -11.12 -9.77 -7.86
N LEU A 122 -11.27 -8.97 -6.80
CA LEU A 122 -10.99 -7.54 -6.84
C LEU A 122 -9.51 -7.26 -7.12
N TYR A 123 -8.60 -8.00 -6.50
CA TYR A 123 -7.17 -7.85 -6.78
C TYR A 123 -6.83 -8.30 -8.21
N SER A 124 -7.41 -9.40 -8.67
CA SER A 124 -7.21 -9.92 -10.04
C SER A 124 -7.59 -8.89 -11.09
N ARG A 125 -8.79 -8.29 -10.96
CA ARG A 125 -9.22 -7.18 -11.83
C ARG A 125 -8.28 -5.99 -11.75
N GLY A 126 -7.74 -5.68 -10.56
CA GLY A 126 -6.77 -4.59 -10.40
C GLY A 126 -5.44 -4.87 -11.13
N ILE A 127 -4.98 -6.12 -11.14
CA ILE A 127 -3.76 -6.55 -11.83
C ILE A 127 -3.94 -6.48 -13.36
N GLU A 128 -5.11 -6.88 -13.86
CA GLU A 128 -5.47 -6.84 -15.29
C GLU A 128 -5.46 -5.44 -15.88
N LEU A 129 -5.72 -4.40 -15.07
CA LEU A 129 -5.66 -3.02 -15.52
C LEU A 129 -4.25 -2.59 -15.96
N ALA A 130 -3.20 -3.31 -15.56
CA ALA A 130 -1.81 -3.02 -15.93
C ALA A 130 -1.41 -1.56 -15.66
N ALA A 131 -1.83 -1.02 -14.50
CA ALA A 131 -1.45 0.31 -14.06
C ALA A 131 0.08 0.47 -14.04
N PRO A 132 0.60 1.68 -14.34
CA PRO A 132 2.04 1.92 -14.47
C PRO A 132 2.83 1.63 -13.18
N THR A 133 2.18 1.73 -12.02
CA THR A 133 2.78 1.44 -10.71
C THR A 133 1.80 0.70 -9.79
N GLY A 134 2.32 0.15 -8.68
CA GLY A 134 1.49 -0.46 -7.64
C GLY A 134 1.06 -1.91 -7.85
N ARG A 135 1.45 -2.54 -8.97
CA ARG A 135 1.18 -3.97 -9.26
C ARG A 135 1.66 -4.90 -8.13
N HIS A 136 2.85 -4.67 -7.59
CA HIS A 136 3.42 -5.47 -6.49
C HIS A 136 2.53 -5.48 -5.22
N MET A 137 1.81 -4.40 -4.93
CA MET A 137 0.89 -4.34 -3.79
C MET A 137 -0.36 -5.22 -4.01
N LEU A 138 -0.92 -5.20 -5.22
CA LEU A 138 -2.08 -6.03 -5.57
C LEU A 138 -1.71 -7.52 -5.51
N LEU A 139 -0.58 -7.89 -6.11
CA LEU A 139 -0.05 -9.27 -6.08
C LEU A 139 0.22 -9.73 -4.64
N SER A 140 0.88 -8.90 -3.83
CA SER A 140 1.17 -9.25 -2.42
C SER A 140 -0.08 -9.41 -1.56
N ASN A 141 -1.13 -8.62 -1.85
CA ASN A 141 -2.40 -8.74 -1.14
C ASN A 141 -3.17 -9.99 -1.60
N ARG A 142 -3.16 -10.29 -2.90
CA ARG A 142 -3.77 -11.51 -3.45
C ARG A 142 -3.07 -12.77 -2.94
N SER A 143 -1.74 -12.77 -2.89
CA SER A 143 -0.93 -13.83 -2.26
C SER A 143 -1.38 -14.10 -0.81
N GLY A 144 -1.51 -13.05 0.00
CA GLY A 144 -2.00 -13.17 1.38
C GLY A 144 -3.41 -13.78 1.48
N VAL A 145 -4.34 -13.37 0.60
CA VAL A 145 -5.69 -13.92 0.57
C VAL A 145 -5.71 -15.39 0.12
N ARG A 146 -4.91 -15.75 -0.91
CA ARG A 146 -4.79 -17.14 -1.38
C ARG A 146 -4.19 -18.06 -0.33
N LEU A 147 -3.23 -17.57 0.47
CA LEU A 147 -2.73 -18.28 1.66
C LEU A 147 -3.81 -18.59 2.68
N GLU A 148 -4.69 -17.62 2.95
CA GLU A 148 -5.83 -17.79 3.86
C GLU A 148 -6.87 -18.78 3.30
N MET A 149 -7.04 -18.81 1.97
CA MET A 149 -7.89 -19.79 1.29
C MET A 149 -7.25 -21.19 1.20
N GLY A 150 -5.97 -21.33 1.56
CA GLY A 150 -5.23 -22.60 1.50
C GLY A 150 -4.54 -22.90 0.16
N ASP A 151 -4.62 -21.99 -0.81
CA ASP A 151 -3.94 -22.11 -2.10
C ASP A 151 -2.53 -21.51 -2.00
N ALA A 152 -1.64 -22.27 -1.35
CA ALA A 152 -0.26 -21.83 -1.14
C ALA A 152 0.58 -21.80 -2.43
N ALA A 153 0.23 -22.61 -3.44
CA ALA A 153 0.93 -22.63 -4.72
C ALA A 153 0.69 -21.33 -5.51
N SER A 154 -0.58 -20.97 -5.73
CA SER A 154 -0.91 -19.72 -6.43
C SER A 154 -0.49 -18.48 -5.63
N ALA A 155 -0.47 -18.57 -4.30
CA ALA A 155 0.08 -17.51 -3.46
C ALA A 155 1.59 -17.31 -3.64
N LEU A 156 2.35 -18.40 -3.83
CA LEU A 156 3.78 -18.32 -4.10
C LEU A 156 4.04 -17.68 -5.47
N ASP A 157 3.26 -18.03 -6.49
CA ASP A 157 3.36 -17.42 -7.82
C ASP A 157 3.14 -15.91 -7.76
N ASP A 158 2.11 -15.46 -7.04
CA ASP A 158 1.84 -14.05 -6.82
C ASP A 158 2.96 -13.35 -6.05
N ALA A 159 3.52 -14.00 -5.02
CA ALA A 159 4.60 -13.44 -4.23
C ALA A 159 5.90 -13.31 -5.04
N ASN A 160 6.21 -14.27 -5.90
CA ASN A 160 7.33 -14.22 -6.83
C ASN A 160 7.14 -13.07 -7.83
N ALA A 161 5.98 -12.98 -8.47
CA ALA A 161 5.67 -11.89 -9.39
C ALA A 161 5.70 -10.51 -8.70
N ALA A 162 5.31 -10.43 -7.43
CA ALA A 162 5.44 -9.19 -6.65
C ALA A 162 6.91 -8.81 -6.44
N ALA A 163 7.75 -9.78 -6.07
CA ALA A 163 9.19 -9.56 -5.85
C ALA A 163 9.94 -9.13 -7.13
N GLU A 164 9.47 -9.54 -8.32
CA GLU A 164 10.04 -9.14 -9.61
C GLU A 164 9.77 -7.67 -9.97
N CYS A 165 8.69 -7.08 -9.46
CA CYS A 165 8.24 -5.74 -9.85
C CYS A 165 8.13 -4.74 -8.70
N CYS A 166 8.54 -5.11 -7.49
CA CYS A 166 8.47 -4.23 -6.33
C CYS A 166 9.66 -3.26 -6.27
N PRO A 167 9.50 -2.08 -5.65
CA PRO A 167 10.64 -1.22 -5.35
C PRO A 167 11.54 -1.88 -4.29
N PRO A 168 12.83 -1.50 -4.20
CA PRO A 168 13.79 -2.15 -3.30
C PRO A 168 13.35 -2.19 -1.83
N GLU A 169 12.67 -1.18 -1.31
CA GLU A 169 12.26 -1.13 0.09
C GLU A 169 11.07 -2.05 0.43
N PHE A 170 10.43 -2.68 -0.57
CA PHE A 170 9.20 -3.45 -0.37
C PHE A 170 9.48 -4.90 0.06
N THR A 171 9.80 -5.09 1.33
CA THR A 171 10.12 -6.40 1.91
C THR A 171 8.90 -7.32 2.08
N THR A 172 7.68 -6.79 1.92
CA THR A 172 6.44 -7.59 2.05
C THR A 172 6.35 -8.70 1.01
N ALA A 173 6.88 -8.52 -0.20
CA ALA A 173 6.91 -9.59 -1.20
C ALA A 173 7.71 -10.81 -0.71
N ALA A 174 8.89 -10.59 -0.13
CA ALA A 174 9.72 -11.66 0.44
C ALA A 174 9.02 -12.37 1.61
N ILE A 175 8.34 -11.62 2.48
CA ILE A 175 7.54 -12.19 3.57
C ILE A 175 6.46 -13.13 3.00
N ARG A 176 5.74 -12.71 1.94
CA ARG A 176 4.73 -13.55 1.29
C ARG A 176 5.31 -14.81 0.64
N GLN A 177 6.49 -14.72 0.02
CA GLN A 177 7.19 -15.88 -0.54
C GLN A 177 7.49 -16.91 0.55
N VAL A 178 8.02 -16.45 1.70
CA VAL A 178 8.36 -17.30 2.84
C VAL A 178 7.12 -17.95 3.44
N GLU A 179 6.04 -17.19 3.66
CA GLU A 179 4.77 -17.73 4.18
C GLU A 179 4.22 -18.85 3.27
N ALA A 180 4.26 -18.65 1.95
CA ALA A 180 3.83 -19.66 0.98
C ALA A 180 4.73 -20.89 0.95
N LEU A 181 6.05 -20.71 0.95
CA LEU A 181 7.00 -21.82 0.99
C LEU A 181 6.86 -22.65 2.27
N LEU A 182 6.60 -22.00 3.42
CA LEU A 182 6.34 -22.71 4.67
C LEU A 182 5.05 -23.53 4.61
N ARG A 183 3.99 -23.00 4.01
CA ARG A 183 2.72 -23.74 3.81
C ARG A 183 2.88 -24.93 2.87
N LEU A 184 3.81 -24.85 1.92
CA LEU A 184 4.18 -25.95 1.01
C LEU A 184 5.25 -26.90 1.60
N ALA A 185 5.66 -26.70 2.86
CA ALA A 185 6.75 -27.44 3.52
C ALA A 185 8.11 -27.35 2.78
N HIS A 186 8.32 -26.30 1.99
CA HIS A 186 9.57 -26.03 1.27
C HIS A 186 10.52 -25.20 2.14
N HIS A 187 10.87 -25.72 3.32
CA HIS A 187 11.57 -24.95 4.36
C HIS A 187 12.96 -24.45 3.95
N ARG A 188 13.72 -25.24 3.18
CA ARG A 188 15.04 -24.81 2.68
C ARG A 188 14.91 -23.64 1.73
N ALA A 189 13.99 -23.72 0.76
CA ALA A 189 13.72 -22.63 -0.17
C ALA A 189 13.22 -21.37 0.56
N ALA A 190 12.47 -21.52 1.66
CA ALA A 190 12.06 -20.39 2.49
C ALA A 190 13.27 -19.67 3.12
N MET A 191 14.26 -20.42 3.63
CA MET A 191 15.49 -19.83 4.15
C MET A 191 16.32 -19.16 3.05
N ASP A 192 16.47 -19.81 1.89
CA ASP A 192 17.21 -19.25 0.76
C ASP A 192 16.57 -17.94 0.27
N CYS A 193 15.23 -17.88 0.26
CA CYS A 193 14.46 -16.68 -0.05
C CYS A 193 14.74 -15.54 0.94
N LEU A 194 14.78 -15.82 2.24
CA LEU A 194 15.12 -14.83 3.27
C LEU A 194 16.52 -14.26 3.09
N LEU A 195 17.51 -15.13 2.87
CA LEU A 195 18.90 -14.71 2.68
C LEU A 195 19.05 -13.85 1.43
N ALA A 196 18.48 -14.28 0.29
CA ALA A 196 18.50 -13.49 -0.94
C ALA A 196 17.80 -12.13 -0.78
N ALA A 197 16.69 -12.08 -0.05
CA ALA A 197 16.00 -10.83 0.23
C ALA A 197 16.80 -9.93 1.19
N GLN A 198 17.51 -10.48 2.19
CA GLN A 198 18.43 -9.72 3.04
C GLN A 198 19.61 -9.15 2.25
N GLU A 199 20.18 -9.91 1.31
CA GLU A 199 21.27 -9.42 0.46
C GLU A 199 20.84 -8.23 -0.38
N ARG A 200 19.62 -8.27 -0.95
CA ARG A 200 19.03 -7.14 -1.66
C ARG A 200 18.69 -5.97 -0.74
N HIS A 201 18.37 -6.25 0.52
CA HIS A 201 17.89 -5.28 1.50
C HIS A 201 18.66 -5.40 2.83
N PRO A 202 19.93 -4.94 2.91
CA PRO A 202 20.76 -5.16 4.10
C PRO A 202 20.17 -4.58 5.39
N SER A 203 19.43 -3.47 5.30
CA SER A 203 18.73 -2.86 6.44
C SER A 203 17.57 -3.71 6.96
N TRP A 204 16.98 -4.57 6.12
CA TRP A 204 15.90 -5.48 6.53
C TRP A 204 16.42 -6.59 7.46
N GLY A 205 17.67 -7.02 7.29
CA GLY A 205 18.26 -8.12 8.08
C GLY A 205 18.35 -7.89 9.59
N GLN A 206 18.14 -6.64 10.05
CA GLN A 206 18.12 -6.27 11.47
C GLN A 206 16.71 -5.92 11.97
N SER A 207 15.69 -6.04 11.13
CA SER A 207 14.30 -5.73 11.49
C SER A 207 13.65 -6.86 12.28
N ASP A 208 12.69 -6.50 13.15
CA ASP A 208 11.89 -7.46 13.90
C ASP A 208 11.09 -8.38 12.95
N GLU A 209 10.65 -7.86 11.81
CA GLU A 209 9.97 -8.64 10.77
C GLU A 209 10.86 -9.73 10.19
N TYR A 210 12.12 -9.42 9.88
CA TYR A 210 13.08 -10.39 9.36
C TYR A 210 13.39 -11.47 10.39
N LEU A 211 13.71 -11.07 11.63
CA LEU A 211 14.06 -12.00 12.71
C LEU A 211 12.90 -12.96 13.01
N ARG A 212 11.65 -12.47 12.95
CA ARG A 212 10.45 -13.31 13.07
C ARG A 212 10.36 -14.34 11.94
N CYS A 213 10.56 -13.93 10.69
CA CYS A 213 10.53 -14.88 9.57
C CYS A 213 11.62 -15.96 9.70
N VAL A 214 12.84 -15.57 10.10
CA VAL A 214 13.94 -16.52 10.36
C VAL A 214 13.54 -17.52 11.44
N ALA A 215 12.98 -17.05 12.55
CA ALA A 215 12.53 -17.92 13.65
C ALA A 215 11.43 -18.89 13.21
N ASP A 216 10.46 -18.43 12.42
CA ASP A 216 9.38 -19.27 11.88
C ASP A 216 9.93 -20.37 10.97
N VAL A 217 10.87 -20.04 10.07
CA VAL A 217 11.51 -21.03 9.18
C VAL A 217 12.35 -22.04 9.97
N GLN A 218 13.17 -21.58 10.92
CA GLN A 218 13.99 -22.45 11.76
C GLN A 218 13.14 -23.42 12.58
N LYS A 219 12.03 -22.93 13.16
CA LYS A 219 11.07 -23.76 13.90
C LYS A 219 10.45 -24.83 13.01
N ALA A 220 10.07 -24.47 11.78
CA ALA A 220 9.50 -25.42 10.82
C ALA A 220 10.50 -26.51 10.41
N MET A 221 11.77 -26.14 10.15
CA MET A 221 12.84 -27.09 9.85
C MET A 221 13.12 -28.07 11.00
N ALA A 222 13.12 -27.58 12.24
CA ALA A 222 13.31 -28.43 13.43
C ALA A 222 12.11 -29.35 13.71
N GLY A 223 10.91 -28.97 13.26
CA GLY A 223 9.70 -29.78 13.35
C GLY A 223 9.61 -30.89 12.31
N ALA A 224 10.11 -30.65 11.09
CA ALA A 224 10.06 -31.61 9.98
C ALA A 224 11.05 -32.79 10.12
N GLY A 225 12.05 -32.69 11.00
CA GLY A 225 13.01 -33.76 11.29
C GLY A 225 12.59 -34.71 12.41
N ARG A 226 11.36 -34.62 12.93
CA ARG A 226 10.80 -35.47 13.97
C ARG A 226 9.72 -36.40 13.44
#